data_AF-A0A9W7PYW2-F1
#
_entry.id   AF-A0A9W7PYW2-F1
#
_cell.length_a   1.000
_cell.length_b   1.000
_cell.length_c   1.000
_cell.angle_alpha   90.00
_cell.angle_beta   90.00
_cell.angle_gamma   90.00
#
_symmetry.space_group_name_H-M   'P 1'
#
loop_
_entity.id
_entity.type
_entity.pdbx_description
1 polymer ?
#
loop_
_entity_poly.entity_id
_entity_poly.type
_entity_poly.pdbx_seq_one_letter_code
_entity_poly.pdbx_strand_id
1 'polypeptide(L)' 'CEWCGTENSPLEMHHTRKLKDLKGKKHWEKIMIARNRKTMALCIKCHDDLHAGKLD' A
#
# COMPACT_ATOMS: atom_id res chain seq x y z
N CYS A 1 -3.16 9.73 2.65
CA CYS A 1 -2.46 8.61 2.00
C CYS A 1 -1.36 8.14 2.93
N GLU A 2 -1.39 6.88 3.39
CA GLU A 2 -0.37 6.34 4.31
C GLU A 2 1.02 6.22 3.67
N TRP A 3 1.12 6.42 2.36
CA TRP A 3 2.36 6.38 1.59
C TRP A 3 2.98 7.77 1.39
N CYS A 4 2.31 8.63 0.61
CA CYS A 4 2.85 9.95 0.26
C CYS A 4 2.45 11.07 1.23
N GLY A 5 1.68 10.77 2.28
CA GLY A 5 1.24 11.77 3.26
C GLY A 5 0.17 12.73 2.76
N THR A 6 -0.35 12.59 1.53
CA THR A 6 -1.38 13.49 1.01
C THR A 6 -2.64 13.48 1.87
N GLU A 7 -3.05 14.67 2.29
CA GLU A 7 -4.28 14.98 3.00
C GLU A 7 -5.30 15.61 2.03
N ASN A 8 -6.60 15.54 2.32
CA ASN A 8 -7.67 16.07 1.44
C ASN A 8 -7.80 15.43 0.03
N SER A 9 -7.29 14.22 -0.17
CA SER A 9 -7.51 13.44 -1.40
C SER A 9 -8.39 12.21 -1.13
N PRO A 10 -9.24 11.77 -2.09
CA PRO A 10 -9.93 10.48 -1.97
C PRO A 10 -8.91 9.35 -1.77
N LEU A 11 -9.18 8.52 -0.76
CA LEU A 11 -8.35 7.37 -0.40
C LEU A 11 -9.07 6.08 -0.76
N GLU A 12 -8.30 5.15 -1.30
CA GLU A 12 -8.71 3.79 -1.59
C GLU A 12 -7.98 2.83 -0.65
N MET A 13 -8.69 1.79 -0.21
CA MET A 13 -8.12 0.77 0.66
C MET A 13 -7.51 -0.32 -0.20
N HIS A 14 -6.19 -0.32 -0.32
CA HIS A 14 -5.47 -1.43 -0.91
C HIS A 14 -5.57 -2.65 -0.01
N HIS A 15 -6.19 -3.74 -0.48
CA HIS A 15 -6.37 -4.98 0.29
C HIS A 15 -5.56 -6.12 -0.30
N THR A 16 -4.79 -6.81 0.56
CA THR A 16 -4.04 -8.01 0.20
C THR A 16 -4.67 -9.25 0.84
N ARG A 17 -4.72 -10.34 0.07
CA ARG A 17 -5.41 -11.58 0.50
C ARG A 17 -4.77 -12.20 1.73
N LYS A 18 -3.45 -12.36 1.71
CA LYS A 18 -2.67 -12.90 2.84
C LYS A 18 -1.35 -12.16 2.96
N LEU A 19 -0.98 -11.81 4.19
CA LEU A 19 0.31 -11.16 4.49
C LEU A 19 1.51 -12.03 4.13
N LYS A 20 1.37 -13.36 4.26
CA LYS A 20 2.43 -14.32 3.90
C LYS A 20 2.76 -14.35 2.40
N ASP A 21 1.88 -13.83 1.55
CA ASP A 21 2.13 -13.78 0.10
C ASP A 21 3.00 -12.56 -0.27
N LEU A 22 3.17 -11.60 0.65
CA LEU A 22 4.07 -10.46 0.48
C LEU A 22 5.52 -10.92 0.65
N LYS A 23 6.36 -10.58 -0.32
CA LYS A 23 7.79 -10.95 -0.31
C LYS A 23 8.63 -9.97 0.48
N GLY A 24 8.07 -8.82 0.85
CA GLY A 24 8.80 -7.75 1.55
C GLY A 24 9.93 -7.18 0.69
N LYS A 25 9.80 -7.24 -0.65
CA LYS A 25 10.81 -6.66 -1.55
C LYS A 25 10.60 -5.16 -1.64
N LYS A 26 9.33 -4.78 -1.86
CA LYS A 26 8.88 -3.39 -1.90
C LYS A 26 8.71 -2.84 -0.49
N HIS A 27 8.97 -1.56 -0.32
CA HIS A 27 8.83 -0.86 0.95
C HIS A 27 7.37 -0.86 1.43
N TRP A 28 6.37 -0.75 0.56
CA TRP A 28 4.96 -0.89 0.97
C TRP A 28 4.65 -2.29 1.54
N GLU A 29 5.22 -3.35 0.98
CA GLU A 29 5.07 -4.71 1.50
C GLU A 29 5.66 -4.81 2.91
N LYS A 30 6.87 -4.25 3.11
CA LYS A 30 7.54 -4.22 4.42
C LYS A 30 6.70 -3.46 5.46
N ILE A 31 6.10 -2.33 5.08
CA ILE A 31 5.19 -1.58 5.96
C ILE A 31 3.98 -2.43 6.35
N MET A 32 3.34 -3.11 5.40
CA MET A 32 2.17 -3.96 5.68
C MET A 32 2.53 -5.14 6.60
N ILE A 33 3.66 -5.78 6.35
CA ILE A 33 4.18 -6.88 7.19
C ILE A 33 4.49 -6.37 8.60
N ALA A 34 5.22 -5.26 8.73
CA ALA A 34 5.61 -4.68 10.02
C ALA A 34 4.40 -4.22 10.84
N ARG A 35 3.37 -3.66 10.19
CA ARG A 35 2.12 -3.25 10.84
C ARG A 35 1.16 -4.42 11.08
N ASN A 36 1.44 -5.60 10.52
CA ASN A 36 0.56 -6.77 10.51
C ASN A 36 -0.86 -6.44 10.00
N ARG A 37 -0.95 -5.59 8.96
CA ARG A 37 -2.21 -5.10 8.39
C ARG A 37 -2.36 -5.56 6.94
N LYS A 38 -3.50 -6.20 6.63
CA LYS A 38 -3.87 -6.61 5.26
C LYS A 38 -4.38 -5.45 4.40
N THR A 39 -4.53 -4.27 4.98
CA THR A 39 -5.06 -3.09 4.31
C THR A 39 -4.14 -1.90 4.49
N MET A 40 -4.04 -1.06 3.45
CA MET A 40 -3.34 0.22 3.47
C MET A 40 -4.19 1.27 2.76
N ALA A 41 -4.35 2.45 3.38
CA ALA A 41 -5.09 3.56 2.79
C ALA A 41 -4.18 4.39 1.88
N LEU A 42 -4.41 4.34 0.57
CA LEU A 42 -3.63 5.03 -0.45
C LEU A 42 -4.48 6.08 -1.17
N CYS A 43 -3.89 7.17 -1.64
CA CYS A 43 -4.59 8.01 -2.62
C CYS A 43 -4.66 7.27 -3.96
N ILE A 44 -5.62 7.66 -4.81
CA ILE A 44 -5.84 7.04 -6.13
C ILE A 44 -4.53 6.89 -6.92
N LYS A 45 -3.68 7.92 -6.92
CA LYS A 45 -2.37 7.90 -7.60
C LYS A 45 -1.46 6.80 -7.06
N CYS A 46 -1.23 6.77 -5.74
CA CYS A 46 -0.37 5.74 -5.14
C CYS A 46 -0.98 4.34 -5.27
N HIS A 47 -2.30 4.23 -5.27
CA HIS A 47 -2.99 2.96 -5.48
C HIS A 47 -2.76 2.46 -6.92
N ASP A 48 -2.89 3.33 -7.91
CA ASP A 48 -2.60 3.02 -9.32
C ASP A 48 -1.12 2.67 -9.54
N ASP A 49 -0.19 3.47 -8.98
CA ASP A 49 1.25 3.17 -9.03
C ASP A 49 1.60 1.83 -8.36
N LEU A 50 0.88 1.44 -7.32
CA LEU A 50 1.05 0.14 -6.67
C LEU A 50 0.64 -0.99 -7.62
N HIS A 51 -0.54 -0.91 -8.25
CA HIS A 51 -1.01 -1.89 -9.24
C HIS A 51 -0.16 -1.93 -10.50
N ALA A 52 0.34 -0.77 -10.93
CA ALA A 52 1.29 -0.63 -12.04
C ALA A 52 2.69 -1.16 -11.69
N GLY A 53 2.94 -1.53 -10.43
CA GLY A 53 4.23 -2.03 -9.97
C GLY A 53 5.31 -0.95 -9.84
N LYS A 54 4.96 0.34 -9.95
CA LYS A 54 5.84 1.50 -9.88
C LYS A 54 6.07 2.02 -8.46
N LEU A 55 5.21 1.63 -7.52
CA LEU A 55 5.44 1.91 -6.09
C LEU A 55 6.54 0.97 -5.57
N ASP A 56 7.64 1.56 -5.09
CA ASP A 56 8.74 0.86 -4.41
C ASP A 56 8.60 0.99 -2.89
#